data_AF-A0AAE3EE14-F1
#
_entry.id   AF-A0AAE3EE14-F1
#
_cell.length_a   1.000
_cell.length_b   1.000
_cell.length_c   1.000
_cell.angle_alpha   90.00
_cell.angle_beta   90.00
_cell.angle_gamma   90.00
#
_symmetry.space_group_name_H-M   'P 1'
#
loop_
_entity.id
_entity.type
_entity.pdbx_description
1 polymer ?
#
loop_
_entity_poly.entity_id
_entity_poly.type
_entity_poly.pdbx_seq_one_letter_code
_entity_poly.pdbx_strand_id
1 'polypeptide(L)'
;MTNEQLALRVRAGDDVAASMAALIDQVRPFAYQQAARYKGLAELEDLQQEAILALYAAVDHYDPERGSFLSVAALWIRKQLQQYVDQNSGYRLPYGRLAKVRKFRKAYAEYQERTGREPQEGDLAAILHVTTEQIREIEIDSYMSSTARLDAPLSDDPEGGTLGDLAADPEGLEDSFVAAADQEELAALLWPLVDDLPGKQPEVIRGIYQRTSSAPQIAAELGIGEQEAVNLHKKALRALRKPERSNRLRPYLPEAEQIYMDAMKGNGVGIWKRTETSSTERAAIKAYERTGGKHGQKDIE
;
A
#
# COMPACT_ATOMS: atom_id res chain seq x y z
N MET A 1 -34.71 -29.99 36.63
CA MET A 1 -33.33 -30.01 37.16
C MET A 1 -32.75 -28.62 37.00
N THR A 2 -31.98 -28.14 37.97
CA THR A 2 -31.31 -26.84 37.86
C THR A 2 -30.08 -26.92 36.97
N ASN A 3 -29.57 -25.78 36.50
CA ASN A 3 -28.35 -25.70 35.70
C ASN A 3 -27.16 -26.35 36.42
N GLU A 4 -27.05 -26.15 37.74
CA GLU A 4 -25.99 -26.70 38.57
C GLU A 4 -26.04 -28.23 38.63
N GLN A 5 -27.25 -28.79 38.80
CA GLN A 5 -27.44 -30.25 38.80
C GLN A 5 -27.07 -30.86 37.45
N LEU A 6 -27.43 -30.21 36.35
CA LEU A 6 -27.09 -30.67 35.00
C LEU A 6 -25.59 -30.60 34.74
N ALA A 7 -24.93 -29.50 35.11
CA ALA A 7 -23.48 -29.35 34.99
C ALA A 7 -22.71 -30.41 35.79
N LEU A 8 -23.13 -30.70 37.02
CA LEU A 8 -22.51 -31.74 37.85
C LEU A 8 -22.69 -33.14 37.27
N ARG A 9 -23.86 -33.48 36.69
CA ARG A 9 -24.08 -34.77 36.03
C ARG A 9 -23.21 -34.95 34.79
N VAL A 10 -23.14 -33.92 33.94
CA VAL A 10 -22.24 -33.93 32.77
C VAL A 10 -20.80 -34.16 33.21
N ARG A 11 -20.34 -33.47 34.25
CA ARG A 11 -18.99 -33.61 34.79
C ARG A 11 -18.74 -34.99 35.43
N ALA A 12 -19.76 -35.61 36.03
CA ALA A 12 -19.69 -36.95 36.60
C ALA A 12 -19.68 -38.06 35.53
N GLY A 13 -19.94 -37.73 34.25
CA GLY A 13 -20.07 -38.70 33.16
C GLY A 13 -21.45 -39.36 33.08
N ASP A 14 -22.42 -38.89 33.87
CA ASP A 14 -23.76 -39.45 33.94
C ASP A 14 -24.68 -38.86 32.87
N ASP A 15 -25.01 -39.67 31.86
CA ASP A 15 -25.92 -39.28 30.77
C ASP A 15 -25.53 -37.92 30.16
N VAL A 16 -24.24 -37.83 29.77
CA VAL A 16 -23.57 -36.60 29.31
C VAL A 16 -24.37 -35.92 28.20
N ALA A 17 -24.81 -36.68 27.19
CA ALA A 17 -25.47 -36.13 26.02
C ALA A 17 -26.83 -35.49 26.38
N ALA A 18 -27.69 -36.21 27.12
CA ALA A 18 -29.00 -35.69 27.48
C ALA A 18 -28.90 -34.54 28.50
N SER A 19 -28.00 -34.67 29.48
CA SER A 19 -27.78 -33.63 30.50
C SER A 19 -27.22 -32.35 29.88
N MET A 20 -26.30 -32.46 28.92
CA MET A 20 -25.75 -31.30 28.21
C MET A 20 -26.78 -30.66 27.28
N ALA A 21 -27.56 -31.44 26.54
CA ALA A 21 -28.63 -30.91 25.70
C ALA A 21 -29.66 -30.13 26.52
N ALA A 22 -30.11 -30.69 27.66
CA ALA A 22 -31.02 -30.00 28.57
C ALA A 22 -30.41 -28.71 29.16
N LEU A 23 -29.11 -28.72 29.46
CA LEU A 23 -28.39 -27.53 29.95
C LEU A 23 -28.33 -26.44 28.87
N ILE A 24 -27.99 -26.81 27.63
CA ILE A 24 -27.94 -25.87 26.50
C ILE A 24 -29.31 -25.23 26.28
N ASP A 25 -30.39 -26.00 26.28
CA ASP A 25 -31.73 -25.47 26.08
C ASP A 25 -32.15 -24.48 27.17
N GLN A 26 -31.80 -24.77 28.44
CA GLN A 26 -32.08 -23.85 29.55
C GLN A 26 -31.26 -22.56 29.48
N VAL A 27 -29.98 -22.65 29.07
CA VAL A 27 -29.04 -21.53 29.07
C VAL A 27 -29.06 -20.75 27.74
N ARG A 28 -29.74 -21.25 26.70
CA ARG A 28 -29.80 -20.64 25.37
C ARG A 28 -30.15 -19.14 25.37
N PRO A 29 -31.18 -18.65 26.10
CA PRO A 29 -31.47 -17.22 26.12
C PRO A 29 -30.34 -16.37 26.73
N PHE A 30 -29.68 -16.91 27.76
CA PHE A 30 -28.53 -16.28 28.39
C PHE A 30 -27.32 -16.24 27.46
N ALA A 31 -27.03 -17.34 26.77
CA ALA A 31 -25.96 -17.41 25.77
C ALA A 31 -26.20 -16.39 24.63
N TYR A 32 -27.43 -16.29 24.14
CA TYR A 32 -27.83 -15.28 23.16
C TYR A 32 -27.58 -13.86 23.69
N GLN A 33 -27.98 -13.56 24.93
CA GLN A 33 -27.75 -12.25 25.54
C GLN A 33 -26.26 -11.90 25.63
N GLN A 34 -25.39 -12.87 25.94
CA GLN A 34 -23.94 -12.65 25.94
C GLN A 34 -23.39 -12.43 24.53
N ALA A 35 -23.83 -13.24 23.55
CA ALA A 35 -23.42 -13.12 22.15
C ALA A 35 -23.85 -11.78 21.52
N ALA A 36 -25.04 -11.29 21.84
CA ALA A 36 -25.58 -10.03 21.32
C ALA A 36 -24.69 -8.81 21.63
N ARG A 37 -23.85 -8.87 22.68
CA ARG A 37 -22.88 -7.82 23.02
C ARG A 37 -21.73 -7.69 22.01
N TYR A 38 -21.54 -8.71 21.18
CA TYR A 38 -20.51 -8.79 20.13
C TYR A 38 -21.11 -8.59 18.73
N LYS A 39 -22.40 -8.21 18.63
CA LYS A 39 -23.06 -7.93 17.35
C LYS A 39 -22.32 -6.82 16.60
N GLY A 40 -22.09 -7.04 15.31
CA GLY A 40 -21.35 -6.12 14.44
C GLY A 40 -19.85 -6.43 14.34
N LEU A 41 -19.31 -7.30 15.21
CA LEU A 41 -17.94 -7.82 15.10
C LEU A 41 -17.87 -9.14 14.32
N ALA A 42 -18.96 -9.92 14.35
CA ALA A 42 -19.16 -11.12 13.54
C ALA A 42 -20.66 -11.40 13.36
N GLU A 43 -21.00 -12.42 12.57
CA GLU A 43 -22.37 -12.86 12.39
C GLU A 43 -22.97 -13.37 13.72
N LEU A 44 -24.21 -12.96 13.99
CA LEU A 44 -24.85 -13.25 15.28
C LEU A 44 -25.10 -14.74 15.50
N GLU A 45 -25.41 -15.47 14.41
CA GLU A 45 -25.63 -16.93 14.47
C GLU A 45 -24.34 -17.66 14.88
N ASP A 46 -23.20 -17.28 14.30
CA ASP A 46 -21.90 -17.84 14.66
C ASP A 46 -21.53 -17.52 16.11
N LEU A 47 -21.71 -16.26 16.54
CA LEU A 47 -21.48 -15.88 17.94
C LEU A 47 -22.37 -16.69 18.89
N GLN A 48 -23.62 -16.97 18.52
CA GLN A 48 -24.50 -17.80 19.33
C GLN A 48 -24.00 -19.25 19.42
N GLN A 49 -23.53 -19.83 18.30
CA GLN A 49 -22.97 -21.18 18.30
C GLN A 49 -21.71 -21.27 19.16
N GLU A 50 -20.79 -20.31 19.04
CA GLU A 50 -19.58 -20.24 19.86
C GLU A 50 -19.87 -20.07 21.36
N ALA A 51 -20.89 -19.27 21.70
CA ALA A 51 -21.34 -19.15 23.09
C ALA A 51 -21.86 -20.49 23.65
N ILE A 52 -22.56 -21.28 22.83
CA ILE A 52 -23.02 -22.63 23.22
C ILE A 52 -21.83 -23.58 23.39
N LEU A 53 -20.85 -23.55 22.47
CA LEU A 53 -19.64 -24.37 22.57
C LEU A 53 -18.82 -24.05 23.83
N ALA A 54 -18.80 -22.79 24.26
CA ALA A 54 -18.13 -22.37 25.49
C ALA A 54 -18.71 -23.01 26.77
N LEU A 55 -19.97 -23.49 26.72
CA LEU A 55 -20.61 -24.14 27.87
C LEU A 55 -19.92 -25.45 28.25
N TYR A 56 -19.36 -26.18 27.28
CA TYR A 56 -18.59 -27.41 27.58
C TYR A 56 -17.41 -27.10 28.50
N ALA A 57 -16.60 -26.10 28.14
CA ALA A 57 -15.48 -25.66 28.97
C ALA A 57 -15.94 -25.09 30.33
N ALA A 58 -17.11 -24.43 30.37
CA ALA A 58 -17.69 -23.94 31.62
C ALA A 58 -18.09 -25.08 32.57
N VAL A 59 -18.64 -26.18 32.04
CA VAL A 59 -18.99 -27.37 32.83
C VAL A 59 -17.75 -28.03 33.41
N ASP A 60 -16.69 -28.20 32.60
CA ASP A 60 -15.44 -28.82 33.05
C ASP A 60 -14.80 -28.08 34.24
N HIS A 61 -14.99 -26.76 34.30
CA HIS A 61 -14.40 -25.88 35.31
C HIS A 61 -15.41 -25.40 36.36
N TYR A 62 -16.64 -25.94 36.38
CA TYR A 62 -17.66 -25.52 37.33
C TYR A 62 -17.40 -26.08 38.72
N ASP A 63 -17.38 -25.20 39.72
CA ASP A 63 -17.26 -25.53 41.14
C ASP A 63 -18.50 -25.01 41.90
N PRO A 64 -19.33 -25.89 42.48
CA PRO A 64 -20.57 -25.49 43.15
C PRO A 64 -20.33 -24.66 44.43
N GLU A 65 -19.15 -24.75 45.05
CA GLU A 65 -18.82 -23.97 46.24
C GLU A 65 -18.53 -22.49 45.92
N ARG A 66 -18.21 -22.19 44.65
CA ARG A 66 -17.77 -20.85 44.22
C ARG A 66 -18.90 -19.98 43.65
N GLY A 67 -20.09 -20.53 43.41
CA GLY A 67 -21.25 -19.77 42.98
C GLY A 67 -22.12 -20.48 41.94
N SER A 68 -22.99 -19.69 41.28
CA SER A 68 -23.92 -20.20 40.28
C SER A 68 -23.22 -20.61 38.99
N PHE A 69 -23.78 -21.61 38.28
CA PHE A 69 -23.24 -22.05 37.00
C PHE A 69 -23.20 -20.91 35.96
N LEU A 70 -24.23 -20.06 35.94
CA LEU A 70 -24.32 -18.93 35.01
C LEU A 70 -23.19 -17.92 35.18
N SER A 71 -22.71 -17.71 36.41
CA SER A 71 -21.55 -16.84 36.68
C SER A 71 -20.27 -17.37 36.05
N VAL A 72 -20.04 -18.68 36.12
CA VAL A 72 -18.88 -19.34 35.49
C VAL A 72 -19.03 -19.36 33.97
N ALA A 73 -20.22 -19.74 33.48
CA ALA A 73 -20.54 -19.74 32.05
C ALA A 73 -20.30 -18.36 31.41
N ALA A 74 -20.68 -17.26 32.08
CA ALA A 74 -20.43 -15.91 31.59
C ALA A 74 -18.95 -15.62 31.28
N LEU A 75 -18.03 -16.12 32.11
CA LEU A 75 -16.59 -15.92 31.92
C LEU A 75 -16.06 -16.69 30.72
N TRP A 76 -16.49 -17.95 30.58
CA TRP A 76 -16.07 -18.81 29.48
C TRP A 76 -16.68 -18.40 28.14
N ILE A 77 -17.96 -18.04 28.12
CA ILE A 77 -18.63 -17.48 26.93
C ILE A 77 -17.90 -16.22 26.47
N ARG A 78 -17.63 -15.27 27.38
CA ARG A 78 -16.90 -14.05 27.04
C ARG A 78 -15.53 -14.36 26.44
N LYS A 79 -14.78 -15.29 27.05
CA LYS A 79 -13.46 -15.70 26.56
C LYS A 79 -13.53 -16.30 25.16
N GLN A 80 -14.47 -17.22 24.92
CA GLN A 80 -14.64 -17.90 23.63
C GLN A 80 -15.06 -16.92 22.53
N LEU A 81 -16.09 -16.12 22.77
CA LEU A 81 -16.55 -15.09 21.82
C LEU A 81 -15.43 -14.13 21.46
N GLN A 82 -14.67 -13.70 22.46
CA GLN A 82 -13.58 -12.77 22.25
C GLN A 82 -12.47 -13.38 21.38
N GLN A 83 -12.15 -14.65 21.61
CA GLN A 83 -11.18 -15.39 20.82
C GLN A 83 -11.67 -15.62 19.38
N TYR A 84 -12.95 -15.93 19.20
CA TYR A 84 -13.55 -16.09 17.87
C TYR A 84 -13.46 -14.80 17.05
N VAL A 85 -13.85 -13.66 17.64
CA VAL A 85 -13.73 -12.34 16.99
C VAL A 85 -12.28 -12.00 16.63
N ASP A 86 -11.34 -12.33 17.52
CA ASP A 86 -9.91 -12.13 17.28
C ASP A 86 -9.33 -12.97 16.14
N GLN A 87 -9.87 -14.17 15.93
CA GLN A 87 -9.35 -15.11 14.94
C GLN A 87 -9.99 -14.92 13.56
N ASN A 88 -11.20 -14.37 13.49
CA ASN A 88 -11.94 -14.14 12.26
C ASN A 88 -11.85 -12.70 11.73
N SER A 89 -10.91 -11.90 12.24
CA SER A 89 -10.54 -10.64 11.58
C SER A 89 -9.86 -10.92 10.24
N GLY A 90 -10.12 -10.09 9.22
CA GLY A 90 -9.54 -10.27 7.87
C GLY A 90 -8.02 -10.35 7.84
N TYR A 91 -7.35 -9.76 8.85
CA TYR A 91 -5.93 -9.93 9.11
C TYR A 91 -5.71 -10.65 10.45
N ARG A 92 -5.09 -11.83 10.42
CA ARG A 92 -4.92 -12.70 11.59
C ARG A 92 -3.62 -12.38 12.34
N LEU A 93 -3.74 -11.73 13.50
CA LEU A 93 -2.62 -11.52 14.42
C LEU A 93 -2.54 -12.61 15.50
N PRO A 94 -1.33 -12.95 15.99
CA PRO A 94 -1.17 -13.77 17.18
C PRO A 94 -1.85 -13.15 18.41
N TYR A 95 -2.40 -14.00 19.29
CA TYR A 95 -3.16 -13.58 20.48
C TYR A 95 -2.42 -12.54 21.35
N GLY A 96 -1.12 -12.74 21.59
CA GLY A 96 -0.32 -11.82 22.40
C GLY A 96 -0.20 -10.41 21.79
N ARG A 97 -0.21 -10.29 20.46
CA ARG A 97 -0.19 -8.99 19.75
C ARG A 97 -1.56 -8.31 19.81
N LEU A 98 -2.65 -9.05 19.60
CA LEU A 98 -4.02 -8.52 19.73
C LEU A 98 -4.30 -7.98 21.15
N ALA A 99 -3.81 -8.68 22.18
CA ALA A 99 -3.94 -8.22 23.55
C ALA A 99 -3.25 -6.86 23.77
N LYS A 100 -2.10 -6.62 23.12
CA LYS A 100 -1.40 -5.32 23.16
C LYS A 100 -2.18 -4.26 22.39
N VAL A 101 -2.64 -4.56 21.18
CA VAL A 101 -3.47 -3.65 20.35
C VAL A 101 -4.70 -3.17 21.11
N ARG A 102 -5.38 -4.04 21.87
CA ARG A 102 -6.54 -3.64 22.67
C ARG A 102 -6.19 -2.73 23.82
N LYS A 103 -5.11 -3.01 24.55
CA LYS A 103 -4.63 -2.13 25.61
C LYS A 103 -4.27 -0.76 25.04
N PHE A 104 -3.64 -0.74 23.86
CA PHE A 104 -3.36 0.47 23.11
C PHE A 104 -4.64 1.24 22.74
N ARG A 105 -5.62 0.62 22.08
CA ARG A 105 -6.89 1.30 21.72
C ARG A 105 -7.64 1.83 22.93
N LYS A 106 -7.65 1.07 24.03
CA LYS A 106 -8.26 1.50 25.29
C LYS A 106 -7.53 2.72 25.88
N ALA A 107 -6.20 2.67 25.97
CA ALA A 107 -5.41 3.80 26.47
C ALA A 107 -5.53 5.04 25.58
N TYR A 108 -5.59 4.85 24.25
CA TYR A 108 -5.82 5.92 23.28
C TYR A 108 -7.17 6.62 23.54
N ALA A 109 -8.26 5.85 23.63
CA ALA A 109 -9.59 6.39 23.88
C ALA A 109 -9.69 7.10 25.24
N GLU A 110 -9.18 6.49 26.31
CA GLU A 110 -9.17 7.09 27.66
C GLU A 110 -8.35 8.39 27.71
N TYR A 111 -7.25 8.45 26.96
CA TYR A 111 -6.44 9.66 26.85
C TYR A 111 -7.17 10.78 26.13
N GLN A 112 -7.79 10.47 24.99
CA GLN A 112 -8.52 11.42 24.18
C GLN A 112 -9.73 11.97 24.96
N GLU A 113 -10.46 11.12 25.68
CA GLU A 113 -11.56 11.53 26.54
C GLU A 113 -11.11 12.48 27.68
N ARG A 114 -9.99 12.17 28.33
CA ARG A 114 -9.47 12.99 29.44
C ARG A 114 -8.86 14.31 29.03
N THR A 115 -8.18 14.36 27.89
CA THR A 115 -7.36 15.51 27.48
C THR A 115 -7.99 16.35 26.37
N GLY A 116 -8.97 15.79 25.65
CA GLY A 116 -9.57 16.41 24.48
C GLY A 116 -8.65 16.49 23.27
N ARG A 117 -7.46 15.86 23.31
CA ARG A 117 -6.50 15.82 22.19
C ARG A 117 -6.05 14.40 21.89
N GLU A 118 -5.53 14.20 20.68
CA GLU A 118 -4.89 12.95 20.32
C GLU A 118 -3.58 12.74 21.11
N PRO A 119 -3.31 11.51 21.57
CA PRO A 119 -2.07 11.18 22.27
C PRO A 119 -0.87 11.15 21.31
N GLN A 120 0.28 11.60 21.79
CA GLN A 120 1.56 11.40 21.09
C GLN A 120 2.16 10.04 21.46
N GLU A 121 3.10 9.52 20.66
CA GLU A 121 3.77 8.23 20.92
C GLU A 121 4.34 8.15 22.36
N GLY A 122 4.96 9.24 22.83
CA GLY A 122 5.52 9.34 24.18
C GLY A 122 4.47 9.31 25.29
N ASP A 123 3.27 9.85 25.04
CA ASP A 123 2.15 9.81 26.00
C ASP A 123 1.69 8.35 26.20
N LEU A 124 1.51 7.60 25.10
CA LEU A 124 1.09 6.20 25.15
C LEU A 124 2.17 5.28 25.69
N ALA A 125 3.44 5.54 25.36
CA ALA A 125 4.59 4.82 25.90
C ALA A 125 4.64 4.91 27.43
N ALA A 126 4.40 6.11 27.98
CA ALA A 126 4.36 6.34 29.41
C ALA A 126 3.19 5.61 30.09
N ILE A 127 1.99 5.62 29.47
CA ILE A 127 0.78 4.98 30.01
C ILE A 127 0.89 3.46 29.99
N LEU A 128 1.43 2.90 28.91
CA LEU A 128 1.52 1.45 28.70
C LEU A 128 2.82 0.85 29.24
N HIS A 129 3.75 1.68 29.73
CA HIS A 129 5.07 1.29 30.24
C HIS A 129 5.89 0.50 29.22
N VAL A 130 5.94 0.99 27.99
CA VAL A 130 6.66 0.40 26.85
C VAL A 130 7.51 1.46 26.15
N THR A 131 8.42 1.05 25.26
CA THR A 131 9.20 2.00 24.48
C THR A 131 8.39 2.61 23.33
N THR A 132 8.81 3.77 22.82
CA THR A 132 8.19 4.42 21.65
C THR A 132 8.24 3.54 20.40
N GLU A 133 9.32 2.76 20.21
CA GLU A 133 9.43 1.80 19.11
C GLU A 133 8.36 0.71 19.22
N GLN A 134 8.10 0.21 20.42
CA GLN A 134 7.05 -0.79 20.65
C GLN A 134 5.65 -0.19 20.43
N ILE A 135 5.45 1.09 20.71
CA ILE A 135 4.19 1.78 20.37
C ILE A 135 3.98 1.81 18.86
N ARG A 136 5.00 2.17 18.08
CA ARG A 136 4.89 2.15 16.61
C ARG A 136 4.56 0.77 16.06
N GLU A 137 5.19 -0.28 16.59
CA GLU A 137 4.85 -1.65 16.20
C GLU A 137 3.40 -2.01 16.51
N ILE A 138 2.91 -1.65 17.70
CA ILE A 138 1.52 -1.90 18.12
C ILE A 138 0.54 -1.07 17.28
N GLU A 139 0.91 0.14 16.91
CA GLU A 139 0.12 1.03 16.06
C GLU A 139 -0.02 0.46 14.63
N ILE A 140 1.08 -0.04 14.04
CA ILE A 140 1.06 -0.78 12.77
C ILE A 140 0.15 -2.02 12.89
N ASP A 141 0.34 -2.84 13.93
CA ASP A 141 -0.52 -4.01 14.18
C ASP A 141 -2.00 -3.61 14.32
N SER A 142 -2.28 -2.45 14.94
CA SER A 142 -3.63 -1.90 15.10
C SER A 142 -4.24 -1.51 13.77
N TYR A 143 -3.50 -0.83 12.88
CA TYR A 143 -3.97 -0.47 11.54
C TYR A 143 -4.22 -1.71 10.69
N MET A 144 -3.29 -2.66 10.67
CA MET A 144 -3.41 -3.89 9.89
C MET A 144 -4.61 -4.75 10.32
N SER A 145 -4.92 -4.77 11.62
CA SER A 145 -6.11 -5.46 12.14
C SER A 145 -7.44 -4.75 11.86
N SER A 146 -7.41 -3.48 11.46
CA SER A 146 -8.59 -2.66 11.19
C SER A 146 -8.91 -2.67 9.71
N THR A 147 -9.68 -3.65 9.25
CA THR A 147 -10.13 -3.72 7.86
C THR A 147 -11.37 -2.84 7.65
N ALA A 148 -11.28 -1.84 6.78
CA ALA A 148 -12.44 -1.14 6.25
C ALA A 148 -13.04 -1.91 5.07
N ARG A 149 -14.34 -1.75 4.80
CA ARG A 149 -14.95 -2.34 3.61
C ARG A 149 -14.79 -1.41 2.42
N LEU A 150 -14.41 -1.94 1.26
CA LEU A 150 -14.25 -1.15 0.03
C LEU A 150 -15.60 -0.70 -0.54
N ASP A 151 -16.67 -1.44 -0.29
CA ASP A 151 -18.05 -1.10 -0.67
C ASP A 151 -18.72 -0.09 0.28
N ALA A 152 -18.01 0.36 1.32
CA ALA A 152 -18.55 1.35 2.23
C ALA A 152 -18.78 2.67 1.49
N PRO A 153 -19.99 3.24 1.54
CA PRO A 153 -20.30 4.50 0.86
C PRO A 153 -19.52 5.65 1.51
N LEU A 154 -19.05 6.59 0.70
CA LEU A 154 -18.33 7.78 1.19
C LEU A 154 -19.27 8.83 1.77
N SER A 155 -20.52 8.86 1.31
CA SER A 155 -21.57 9.75 1.80
C SER A 155 -22.93 9.04 1.77
N ASP A 156 -23.93 9.65 2.41
CA ASP A 156 -25.32 9.16 2.35
C ASP A 156 -25.98 9.38 0.96
N ASP A 157 -25.28 10.02 0.03
CA ASP A 157 -25.75 10.20 -1.35
C ASP A 157 -25.52 8.90 -2.15
N PRO A 158 -26.56 8.33 -2.79
CA PRO A 158 -26.41 7.17 -3.67
C PRO A 158 -25.44 7.38 -4.84
N GLU A 159 -25.10 8.62 -5.20
CA GLU A 159 -24.07 8.94 -6.21
C GLU A 159 -22.67 9.20 -5.59
N GLY A 160 -22.53 9.10 -4.26
CA GLY A 160 -21.35 9.52 -3.50
C GLY A 160 -20.09 8.67 -3.67
N GLY A 161 -20.12 7.63 -4.50
CA GLY A 161 -19.00 6.69 -4.65
C GLY A 161 -18.72 5.87 -3.39
N THR A 162 -17.81 4.92 -3.54
CA THR A 162 -17.39 3.98 -2.49
C THR A 162 -15.93 4.21 -2.10
N LEU A 163 -15.54 3.72 -0.93
CA LEU A 163 -14.14 3.71 -0.48
C LEU A 163 -13.21 3.04 -1.50
N GLY A 164 -13.70 2.06 -2.26
CA GLY A 164 -12.99 1.39 -3.34
C GLY A 164 -12.71 2.30 -4.54
N ASP A 165 -13.55 3.28 -4.83
CA ASP A 165 -13.35 4.20 -5.95
C ASP A 165 -12.19 5.19 -5.69
N LEU A 166 -11.82 5.42 -4.43
CA LEU A 166 -10.65 6.19 -4.04
C LEU A 166 -9.35 5.37 -4.04
N ALA A 167 -9.45 4.04 -4.10
CA ALA A 167 -8.28 3.19 -4.10
C ALA A 167 -7.60 3.30 -5.48
N ALA A 168 -6.54 4.10 -5.55
CA ALA A 168 -5.71 4.20 -6.75
C ALA A 168 -5.12 2.83 -7.10
N ASP A 169 -5.19 2.44 -8.37
CA ASP A 169 -4.51 1.27 -8.87
C ASP A 169 -2.99 1.49 -8.77
N PRO A 170 -2.25 0.71 -7.94
CA PRO A 170 -0.82 0.87 -7.79
C PRO A 170 -0.04 0.55 -9.08
N GLU A 171 -0.63 -0.15 -10.05
CA GLU A 171 0.02 -0.46 -11.32
C GLU A 171 -0.11 0.66 -12.36
N GLY A 172 -0.97 1.66 -12.13
CA GLY A 172 -1.07 2.84 -13.01
C GLY A 172 -1.22 2.46 -14.48
N LEU A 173 -2.07 1.46 -14.79
CA LEU A 173 -2.18 0.86 -16.13
C LEU A 173 -2.46 1.90 -17.23
N GLU A 174 -3.15 3.01 -16.90
CA GLU A 174 -3.40 4.11 -17.82
C GLU A 174 -2.12 4.92 -18.15
N ASP A 175 -1.34 5.30 -17.14
CA ASP A 175 -0.04 5.96 -17.32
C ASP A 175 0.95 5.04 -18.06
N SER A 176 0.90 3.73 -17.79
CA SER A 176 1.68 2.72 -18.50
C SER A 176 1.29 2.59 -19.97
N PHE A 177 0.01 2.77 -20.33
CA PHE A 177 -0.45 2.65 -21.71
C PHE A 177 -0.05 3.87 -22.54
N VAL A 178 -0.19 5.08 -21.99
CA VAL A 178 0.24 6.32 -22.65
C VAL A 178 1.76 6.32 -22.85
N ALA A 179 2.52 5.94 -21.82
CA ALA A 179 3.98 5.84 -21.92
C ALA A 179 4.44 4.80 -22.97
N ALA A 180 3.72 3.67 -23.10
CA ALA A 180 4.02 2.66 -24.10
C ALA A 180 3.76 3.16 -25.53
N ALA A 181 2.67 3.90 -25.75
CA ALA A 181 2.34 4.50 -27.05
C ALA A 181 3.37 5.56 -27.46
N ASP A 182 3.77 6.45 -26.54
CA ASP A 182 4.82 7.45 -26.77
C ASP A 182 6.17 6.79 -27.11
N GLN A 183 6.49 5.68 -26.45
CA GLN A 183 7.71 4.92 -26.71
C GLN A 183 7.68 4.24 -28.08
N GLU A 184 6.54 3.71 -28.52
CA GLU A 184 6.37 3.12 -29.84
C GLU A 184 6.51 4.18 -30.95
N GLU A 185 5.88 5.34 -30.77
CA GLU A 185 6.00 6.47 -31.70
C GLU A 185 7.45 6.99 -31.79
N LEU A 186 8.12 7.16 -30.65
CA LEU A 186 9.53 7.53 -30.60
C LEU A 186 10.40 6.50 -31.31
N ALA A 187 10.16 5.20 -31.11
CA ALA A 187 10.90 4.15 -31.80
C ALA A 187 10.68 4.19 -33.32
N ALA A 188 9.44 4.40 -33.77
CA ALA A 188 9.09 4.53 -35.18
C ALA A 188 9.75 5.75 -35.84
N LEU A 189 10.04 6.80 -35.08
CA LEU A 189 10.75 7.99 -35.56
C LEU A 189 12.28 7.85 -35.49
N LEU A 190 12.81 7.32 -34.38
CA LEU A 190 14.24 7.24 -34.09
C LEU A 190 14.96 6.27 -35.00
N TRP A 191 14.43 5.06 -35.18
CA TRP A 191 15.14 4.00 -35.88
C TRP A 191 15.32 4.27 -37.38
N PRO A 192 14.36 4.83 -38.11
CA PRO A 192 14.60 5.28 -39.49
C PRO A 192 15.67 6.36 -39.60
N LEU A 193 15.79 7.26 -38.61
CA LEU A 193 16.86 8.28 -38.58
C LEU A 193 18.25 7.66 -38.32
N VAL A 194 18.30 6.55 -37.58
CA VAL A 194 19.50 5.75 -37.38
C VAL A 194 19.84 4.98 -38.65
N ASP A 195 18.86 4.43 -39.35
CA ASP A 195 19.07 3.66 -40.59
C ASP A 195 19.54 4.56 -41.76
N ASP A 196 19.20 5.86 -41.73
CA ASP A 196 19.71 6.88 -42.65
C ASP A 196 21.16 7.34 -42.35
N LEU A 197 21.86 6.69 -41.40
CA LEU A 197 23.27 6.97 -41.13
C LEU A 197 24.20 6.31 -42.16
N PRO A 198 25.30 6.96 -42.55
CA PRO A 198 26.17 6.45 -43.59
C PRO A 198 27.01 5.25 -43.16
N GLY A 199 27.16 4.28 -44.07
CA GLY A 199 28.06 3.14 -43.92
C GLY A 199 27.62 2.18 -42.82
N LYS A 200 28.56 1.73 -41.99
CA LYS A 200 28.31 0.77 -40.89
C LYS A 200 27.77 1.41 -39.60
N GLN A 201 27.43 2.70 -39.64
CA GLN A 201 26.96 3.45 -38.45
C GLN A 201 25.62 2.96 -37.86
N PRO A 202 24.59 2.61 -38.66
CA PRO A 202 23.33 2.09 -38.12
C PRO A 202 23.53 0.82 -37.30
N GLU A 203 24.31 -0.13 -37.83
CA GLU A 203 24.61 -1.40 -37.18
C GLU A 203 25.32 -1.23 -35.84
N VAL A 204 26.26 -0.28 -35.77
CA VAL A 204 26.94 0.06 -34.50
C VAL A 204 25.96 0.63 -33.47
N ILE A 205 25.04 1.51 -33.88
CA ILE A 205 24.04 2.09 -32.97
C ILE A 205 23.05 1.03 -32.49
N ARG A 206 22.51 0.20 -33.38
CA ARG A 206 21.61 -0.90 -33.01
C ARG A 206 22.30 -1.95 -32.14
N GLY A 207 23.56 -2.27 -32.43
CA GLY A 207 24.39 -3.15 -31.62
C GLY A 207 24.48 -2.68 -30.16
N ILE A 208 24.75 -1.39 -29.94
CA ILE A 208 24.88 -0.82 -28.60
C ILE A 208 23.52 -0.69 -27.89
N TYR A 209 22.51 -0.15 -28.55
CA TYR A 209 21.27 0.29 -27.88
C TYR A 209 20.08 -0.69 -27.99
N GLN A 210 20.08 -1.63 -28.95
CA GLN A 210 19.05 -2.68 -29.04
C GLN A 210 19.58 -4.04 -28.55
N ARG A 211 20.82 -4.38 -28.94
CA ARG A 211 21.42 -5.68 -28.64
C ARG A 211 22.29 -5.67 -27.38
N THR A 212 22.57 -4.50 -26.82
CA THR A 212 23.46 -4.32 -25.66
C THR A 212 24.86 -4.93 -25.88
N SER A 213 25.31 -4.99 -27.13
CA SER A 213 26.60 -5.55 -27.51
C SER A 213 27.73 -4.58 -27.18
N SER A 214 28.88 -5.14 -26.76
CA SER A 214 30.10 -4.36 -26.52
C SER A 214 30.78 -3.96 -27.85
N ALA A 215 31.61 -2.91 -27.82
CA ALA A 215 32.37 -2.47 -29.00
C ALA A 215 33.26 -3.57 -29.63
N PRO A 216 33.94 -4.44 -28.85
CA PRO A 216 34.67 -5.59 -29.40
C PRO A 216 33.77 -6.58 -30.15
N GLN A 217 32.58 -6.88 -29.62
CA GLN A 217 31.64 -7.82 -30.25
C GLN A 217 31.12 -7.25 -31.58
N ILE A 218 30.72 -5.97 -31.58
CA ILE A 218 30.28 -5.26 -32.78
C ILE A 218 31.40 -5.20 -33.83
N ALA A 219 32.64 -4.98 -33.40
CA ALA A 219 33.80 -4.94 -34.29
C ALA A 219 34.06 -6.30 -34.95
N ALA A 220 33.94 -7.39 -34.20
CA ALA A 220 34.04 -8.75 -34.71
C ALA A 220 32.91 -9.08 -35.71
N GLU A 221 31.65 -8.74 -35.39
CA GLU A 221 30.49 -8.93 -36.28
C GLU A 221 30.64 -8.17 -37.60
N LEU A 222 31.16 -6.95 -37.56
CA LEU A 222 31.30 -6.08 -38.72
C LEU A 222 32.62 -6.26 -39.48
N GLY A 223 33.53 -7.10 -38.98
CA GLY A 223 34.87 -7.30 -39.55
C GLY A 223 35.71 -6.02 -39.57
N ILE A 224 35.63 -5.20 -38.52
CA ILE A 224 36.37 -3.94 -38.37
C ILE A 224 37.21 -3.94 -37.09
N GLY A 225 38.09 -2.94 -36.92
CA GLY A 225 38.82 -2.77 -35.67
C GLY A 225 37.93 -2.26 -34.53
N GLU A 226 38.22 -2.63 -33.28
CA GLU A 226 37.49 -2.15 -32.10
C GLU A 226 37.46 -0.61 -32.01
N GLN A 227 38.63 0.01 -32.22
CA GLN A 227 38.74 1.48 -32.23
C GLN A 227 37.95 2.11 -33.39
N GLU A 228 37.77 1.39 -34.49
CA GLU A 228 36.96 1.82 -35.62
C GLU A 228 35.46 1.80 -35.25
N ALA A 229 34.99 0.76 -34.56
CA ALA A 229 33.61 0.68 -34.06
C ALA A 229 33.29 1.84 -33.09
N VAL A 230 34.21 2.14 -32.16
CA VAL A 230 34.10 3.30 -31.25
C VAL A 230 34.05 4.62 -32.03
N ASN A 231 34.86 4.76 -33.07
CA ASN A 231 34.89 5.97 -33.89
C ASN A 231 33.59 6.12 -34.72
N LEU A 232 33.05 5.03 -35.25
CA LEU A 232 31.76 5.01 -35.94
C LEU A 232 30.62 5.38 -35.00
N HIS A 233 30.61 4.89 -33.76
CA HIS A 233 29.64 5.27 -32.73
C HIS A 233 29.68 6.79 -32.46
N LYS A 234 30.87 7.36 -32.24
CA LYS A 234 31.03 8.81 -32.04
C LYS A 234 30.56 9.62 -33.26
N LYS A 235 30.86 9.16 -34.47
CA LYS A 235 30.42 9.81 -35.72
C LYS A 235 28.90 9.74 -35.89
N ALA A 236 28.30 8.60 -35.61
CA ALA A 236 26.86 8.37 -35.63
C ALA A 236 26.13 9.31 -34.66
N LEU A 237 26.57 9.38 -33.40
CA LEU A 237 26.00 10.30 -32.40
C LEU A 237 26.14 11.77 -32.81
N ARG A 238 27.28 12.16 -33.42
CA ARG A 238 27.44 13.52 -33.97
C ARG A 238 26.48 13.80 -35.11
N ALA A 239 26.22 12.82 -35.98
CA ALA A 239 25.28 12.96 -37.08
C ALA A 239 23.82 13.06 -36.61
N LEU A 240 23.43 12.28 -35.58
CA LEU A 240 22.10 12.36 -34.96
C LEU A 240 21.87 13.66 -34.18
N ARG A 241 22.94 14.29 -33.66
CA ARG A 241 22.88 15.60 -32.98
C ARG A 241 22.70 16.79 -33.91
N LYS A 242 22.71 16.61 -35.23
CA LYS A 242 22.44 17.70 -36.17
C LYS A 242 21.00 18.21 -36.03
N PRO A 243 20.74 19.53 -36.14
CA PRO A 243 19.41 20.11 -35.93
C PRO A 243 18.29 19.44 -36.74
N GLU A 244 18.56 19.07 -37.99
CA GLU A 244 17.61 18.40 -38.88
C GLU A 244 17.02 17.11 -38.29
N ARG A 245 17.84 16.34 -37.56
CA ARG A 245 17.42 15.08 -36.93
C ARG A 245 17.06 15.28 -35.45
N SER A 246 17.85 16.04 -34.71
CA SER A 246 17.64 16.27 -33.28
C SER A 246 16.36 17.05 -32.98
N ASN A 247 15.94 17.97 -33.85
CA ASN A 247 14.69 18.72 -33.63
C ASN A 247 13.44 17.84 -33.73
N ARG A 248 13.51 16.74 -34.51
CA ARG A 248 12.41 15.76 -34.62
C ARG A 248 12.27 14.90 -33.37
N LEU A 249 13.39 14.56 -32.73
CA LEU A 249 13.42 13.73 -31.52
C LEU A 249 13.20 14.53 -30.22
N ARG A 250 13.37 15.85 -30.29
CA ARG A 250 13.32 16.75 -29.14
C ARG A 250 11.99 16.75 -28.36
N PRO A 251 10.81 16.66 -28.99
CA PRO A 251 9.53 16.65 -28.28
C PRO A 251 9.36 15.48 -27.31
N TYR A 252 10.02 14.34 -27.56
CA TYR A 252 9.93 13.14 -26.72
C TYR A 252 10.89 13.17 -25.51
N LEU A 253 11.68 14.24 -25.35
CA LEU A 253 12.51 14.42 -24.16
C LEU A 253 11.67 15.10 -23.05
N PRO A 254 11.81 14.69 -21.78
CA PRO A 254 11.20 15.40 -20.67
C PRO A 254 11.55 16.89 -20.69
N GLU A 255 10.60 17.75 -20.32
CA GLU A 255 10.77 19.21 -20.38
C GLU A 255 12.02 19.68 -19.62
N ALA A 256 12.27 19.12 -18.43
CA ALA A 256 13.45 19.40 -17.63
C ALA A 256 14.76 19.11 -18.40
N GLU A 257 14.82 18.02 -19.15
CA GLU A 257 15.99 17.68 -19.97
C GLU A 257 16.14 18.62 -21.17
N GLN A 258 15.03 19.04 -21.78
CA GLN A 258 15.05 20.01 -22.87
C GLN A 258 15.60 21.37 -22.43
N ILE A 259 15.22 21.83 -21.24
CA ILE A 259 15.70 23.08 -20.63
C ILE A 259 17.19 22.96 -20.32
N TYR A 260 17.59 21.88 -19.66
CA TYR A 260 18.99 21.61 -19.33
C TYR A 260 19.89 21.56 -20.58
N MET A 261 19.44 20.88 -21.63
CA MET A 261 20.18 20.77 -22.90
C MET A 261 20.24 22.09 -23.68
N ASP A 262 19.26 22.98 -23.55
CA ASP A 262 19.33 24.34 -24.09
C ASP A 262 20.29 25.22 -23.27
N ALA A 263 20.32 25.06 -21.94
CA ALA A 263 21.22 25.80 -21.05
C ALA A 263 22.71 25.41 -21.21
N MET A 264 22.99 24.22 -21.73
CA MET A 264 24.34 23.76 -22.07
C MET A 264 24.89 24.33 -23.39
N LYS A 265 24.04 24.96 -24.21
CA LYS A 265 24.42 25.48 -25.52
C LYS A 265 24.70 26.98 -25.47
N GLY A 266 25.81 27.36 -26.12
CA GLY A 266 26.14 28.77 -26.31
C GLY A 266 26.70 29.46 -25.07
N ASN A 267 27.44 28.72 -24.23
CA ASN A 267 28.08 29.18 -22.99
C ASN A 267 29.34 30.04 -23.25
N GLY A 268 29.56 30.48 -24.49
CA GLY A 268 30.74 31.25 -24.88
C GLY A 268 30.56 32.74 -24.67
N VAL A 269 31.62 33.41 -24.22
CA VAL A 269 31.66 34.88 -24.00
C VAL A 269 31.23 35.66 -25.25
N GLY A 270 31.54 35.17 -26.46
CA GLY A 270 31.12 35.82 -27.71
C GLY A 270 29.63 35.75 -28.02
N ILE A 271 28.90 34.75 -27.50
CA ILE A 271 27.44 34.68 -27.62
C ILE A 271 26.81 35.59 -26.57
N TRP A 272 27.32 35.59 -25.35
CA TRP A 272 26.90 36.52 -24.30
C TRP A 272 27.04 37.98 -24.76
N LYS A 273 28.20 38.37 -25.32
CA LYS A 273 28.42 39.73 -25.87
C LYS A 273 27.43 40.16 -26.97
N ARG A 274 26.76 39.21 -27.64
CA ARG A 274 25.78 39.50 -28.71
C ARG A 274 24.33 39.46 -28.24
N THR A 275 24.07 38.74 -27.15
CA THR A 275 22.70 38.46 -26.68
C THR A 275 22.43 39.05 -25.31
N GLU A 276 23.46 39.57 -24.63
CA GLU A 276 23.47 40.12 -23.27
C GLU A 276 22.81 39.20 -22.22
N THR A 277 22.70 37.91 -22.51
CA THR A 277 22.00 36.92 -21.71
C THR A 277 22.87 35.69 -21.53
N SER A 278 22.84 35.10 -20.34
CA SER A 278 23.47 33.81 -20.06
C SER A 278 22.74 32.67 -20.77
N SER A 279 23.39 31.51 -20.90
CA SER A 279 22.76 30.34 -21.55
C SER A 279 21.57 29.80 -20.76
N THR A 280 21.64 29.85 -19.43
CA THR A 280 20.55 29.51 -18.50
C THR A 280 19.39 30.49 -18.60
N GLU A 281 19.64 31.80 -18.64
CA GLU A 281 18.60 32.81 -18.83
C GLU A 281 17.89 32.65 -20.17
N ARG A 282 18.63 32.41 -21.26
CA ARG A 282 18.01 32.16 -22.57
C ARG A 282 17.16 30.89 -22.59
N ALA A 283 17.63 29.82 -21.95
CA ALA A 283 16.86 28.59 -21.84
C ALA A 283 15.56 28.80 -21.05
N ALA A 284 15.63 29.54 -19.94
CA ALA A 284 14.48 29.90 -19.12
C ALA A 284 13.48 30.79 -19.88
N ILE A 285 13.94 31.83 -20.58
CA ILE A 285 13.10 32.70 -21.41
C ILE A 285 12.39 31.89 -22.50
N LYS A 286 13.10 31.00 -23.19
CA LYS A 286 12.53 30.17 -24.24
C LYS A 286 11.53 29.14 -23.71
N ALA A 287 11.74 28.60 -22.51
CA ALA A 287 10.79 27.73 -21.84
C ALA A 287 9.52 28.51 -21.45
N TYR A 288 9.67 29.72 -20.93
CA TYR A 288 8.57 30.63 -20.60
C TYR A 288 7.74 31.01 -21.84
N GLU A 289 8.40 31.29 -22.97
CA GLU A 289 7.74 31.59 -24.25
C GLU A 289 6.97 30.38 -24.80
N ARG A 290 7.51 29.16 -24.69
CA ARG A 290 6.84 27.92 -25.13
C ARG A 290 5.59 27.59 -24.31
N THR A 291 5.62 27.87 -23.01
CA THR A 291 4.52 27.57 -22.08
C THR A 291 3.48 28.69 -21.98
N GLY A 292 3.67 29.80 -22.70
CA GLY A 292 2.76 30.95 -22.69
C GLY A 292 2.65 31.64 -21.32
N GLY A 293 3.70 31.56 -20.49
CA GLY A 293 3.77 32.20 -19.17
C GLY A 293 2.98 31.52 -18.04
N LYS A 294 2.54 30.27 -18.20
CA LYS A 294 1.65 29.57 -17.24
C LYS A 294 2.33 29.00 -15.99
N HIS A 295 3.64 29.11 -15.83
CA HIS A 295 4.37 28.57 -14.66
C HIS A 295 4.43 29.49 -13.43
N GLY A 296 3.83 30.70 -13.48
CA GLY A 296 3.85 31.64 -12.35
C GLY A 296 2.75 31.47 -11.30
N GLN A 297 1.90 30.45 -11.39
CA GLN A 297 0.66 30.38 -10.58
C GLN A 297 0.38 29.03 -9.89
N LYS A 298 1.25 28.02 -10.00
CA LYS A 298 0.97 26.68 -9.45
C LYS A 298 1.70 26.30 -8.15
N ASP A 299 2.59 27.16 -7.63
CA ASP A 299 3.36 26.86 -6.41
C ASP A 299 3.00 27.76 -5.21
N ILE A 300 1.74 28.22 -5.10
CA ILE A 300 1.22 28.83 -3.88
C ILE A 300 -0.25 28.40 -3.71
N GLU A 301 -0.46 27.17 -3.22
CA GLU A 301 -1.58 26.78 -2.36
C GLU A 301 -1.27 25.43 -1.70
#